data_AF-A0A348VVW0-F1
#
_entry.id   AF-A0A348VVW0-F1
#
_cell.length_a   1.000
_cell.length_b   1.000
_cell.length_c   1.000
_cell.angle_alpha   90.00
_cell.angle_beta   90.00
_cell.angle_gamma   90.00
#
_symmetry.space_group_name_H-M   'P 1'
#
loop_
_entity.id
_entity.type
_entity.pdbx_description
1 polymer ?
#
loop_
_entity_poly.entity_id
_entity_poly.type
_entity_poly.pdbx_seq_one_letter_code
_entity_poly.pdbx_strand_id
1 'polypeptide(L)'
;MGVGVYRFFMAPEGIIKPEDLPKGWGLVTVNEKGKPRQIVGARWNCWQKDSEYRNEHNLQAEHGMMMSALRRLHIHNVLHLVKPENNPFTTKDAA
;
A
#
# COMPACT_ATOMS: atom_id res chain seq x y z
N MET A 1 -12.76 4.53 9.71
CA MET A 1 -11.35 4.67 9.28
C MET A 1 -10.98 3.50 8.38
N GLY A 2 -10.30 3.77 7.26
CA GLY A 2 -9.88 2.74 6.30
C GLY A 2 -8.45 2.26 6.52
N VAL A 3 -7.97 1.38 5.64
CA VAL A 3 -6.58 0.92 5.57
C VAL A 3 -5.82 1.81 4.58
N GLY A 4 -4.63 2.24 4.95
CA GLY A 4 -3.75 3.02 4.09
C GLY A 4 -4.05 4.51 4.12
N VAL A 5 -2.97 5.28 4.00
CA VAL A 5 -2.98 6.74 3.99
C VAL A 5 -3.51 7.32 2.67
N TYR A 6 -3.26 6.64 1.56
CA TYR A 6 -3.66 7.06 0.22
C TYR A 6 -4.67 6.07 -0.34
N ARG A 7 -5.73 6.60 -0.95
CA ARG A 7 -6.82 5.80 -1.48
C ARG A 7 -6.97 6.09 -2.97
N PHE A 8 -7.07 5.03 -3.75
CA PHE A 8 -7.19 5.12 -5.20
C PHE A 8 -8.38 4.28 -5.66
N PHE A 9 -9.18 4.86 -6.55
CA PHE A 9 -10.04 4.06 -7.41
C PHE A 9 -9.21 3.46 -8.53
N MET A 10 -9.56 2.24 -8.94
CA MET A 10 -8.99 1.60 -10.11
C MET A 10 -10.12 1.17 -11.04
N ALA A 11 -10.11 1.66 -12.28
CA ALA A 11 -11.13 1.36 -13.28
C ALA A 11 -10.55 1.39 -14.69
N PRO A 12 -11.17 0.73 -15.68
CA PRO A 12 -10.84 0.95 -17.08
C PRO A 12 -10.87 2.43 -17.49
N GLU A 13 -10.07 2.79 -18.50
CA GLU A 13 -10.06 4.16 -19.06
C GLU A 13 -11.47 4.60 -19.49
N GLY A 14 -11.86 5.81 -19.08
CA GLY A 14 -13.14 6.43 -19.48
C GLY A 14 -14.35 6.10 -18.60
N ILE A 15 -14.25 5.18 -17.63
CA ILE A 15 -15.39 4.83 -16.76
C ILE A 15 -15.62 5.86 -15.64
N ILE A 16 -14.54 6.27 -14.97
CA ILE A 16 -14.58 7.23 -13.86
C ILE A 16 -13.85 8.49 -14.32
N LYS A 17 -14.49 9.65 -14.17
CA LYS A 17 -13.83 10.93 -14.45
C LYS A 17 -13.20 11.49 -13.17
N PRO A 18 -12.14 12.32 -13.28
CA PRO A 18 -11.54 13.00 -12.13
C PRO A 18 -12.55 13.78 -11.28
N GLU A 19 -13.57 14.35 -11.91
CA GLU A 19 -14.57 15.20 -11.23
C GLU A 19 -15.53 14.38 -10.35
N ASP A 20 -15.68 13.08 -10.62
CA ASP A 20 -16.55 12.17 -9.86
C ASP A 20 -15.87 11.68 -8.58
N LEU A 21 -14.59 11.98 -8.38
CA LEU A 21 -13.81 11.47 -7.26
C LEU A 21 -14.11 12.25 -5.97
N PRO A 22 -14.25 11.54 -4.83
CA PRO A 22 -14.24 12.19 -3.54
C PRO A 22 -12.92 12.95 -3.33
N LYS A 23 -13.00 14.10 -2.65
CA LYS A 23 -11.81 14.91 -2.33
C LYS A 23 -10.74 14.07 -1.61
N GLY A 24 -9.49 14.21 -2.04
CA GLY A 24 -8.34 13.52 -1.46
C GLY A 24 -8.21 12.04 -1.89
N TRP A 25 -9.01 11.57 -2.84
CA TRP A 25 -8.83 10.27 -3.48
C TRP A 25 -8.10 10.40 -4.81
N GLY A 26 -7.36 9.37 -5.16
CA GLY A 26 -6.71 9.24 -6.46
C GLY A 26 -7.50 8.33 -7.41
N LEU A 27 -7.08 8.36 -8.67
CA LEU A 27 -7.62 7.53 -9.74
C LEU A 27 -6.48 6.94 -10.54
N VAL A 28 -6.51 5.62 -10.66
CA VAL A 28 -5.67 4.84 -11.56
C VAL A 28 -6.57 4.24 -12.64
N THR A 29 -6.36 4.64 -13.89
CA THR A 29 -7.03 4.00 -15.01
C THR A 29 -6.22 2.82 -15.51
N VAL A 30 -6.90 1.80 -16.03
CA VAL A 30 -6.25 0.64 -16.65
C VAL A 30 -6.58 0.66 -18.13
N ASN A 31 -5.56 0.67 -18.97
CA ASN A 31 -5.77 0.63 -20.42
C ASN A 31 -6.20 -0.78 -20.88
N GLU A 32 -6.61 -0.91 -22.13
CA GLU A 32 -7.01 -2.21 -22.72
C GLU A 32 -5.92 -3.29 -22.66
N LYS A 33 -4.64 -2.87 -22.56
CA LYS A 33 -3.49 -3.77 -22.41
C LYS A 33 -3.18 -4.12 -20.94
N GLY A 34 -4.06 -3.77 -20.00
CA GLY A 34 -3.89 -4.04 -18.58
C GLY A 34 -2.85 -3.16 -17.86
N LYS A 35 -2.35 -2.09 -18.50
CA LYS A 35 -1.35 -1.20 -17.90
C LYS A 35 -2.03 -0.11 -17.06
N PRO A 36 -1.67 0.03 -15.77
CA PRO A 36 -2.19 1.10 -14.92
C PRO A 36 -1.53 2.44 -15.25
N ARG A 37 -2.33 3.51 -15.25
CA ARG A 37 -1.90 4.90 -15.37
C ARG A 37 -2.57 5.72 -14.27
N GLN A 38 -1.78 6.41 -13.48
CA GLN A 38 -2.31 7.35 -12.49
C GLN A 38 -2.77 8.62 -13.20
N ILE A 39 -4.04 8.97 -13.02
CA ILE A 39 -4.65 10.20 -13.55
C ILE A 39 -4.71 11.27 -12.46
N VAL A 40 -5.12 10.88 -11.25
CA VAL A 40 -5.25 11.78 -10.09
C VAL A 40 -4.57 11.13 -8.88
N GLY A 41 -3.92 11.93 -8.03
CA GLY A 41 -3.39 11.50 -6.74
C GLY A 41 -2.04 12.10 -6.39
N ALA A 42 -1.49 11.70 -5.25
CA ALA A 42 -0.17 12.12 -4.82
C ALA A 42 0.90 11.75 -5.86
N ARG A 43 1.80 12.69 -6.17
CA ARG A 43 2.81 12.53 -7.21
C ARG A 43 3.95 11.65 -6.71
N TRP A 44 4.26 10.54 -7.39
CA TRP A 44 5.45 9.73 -7.11
C TRP A 44 5.61 9.32 -5.63
N ASN A 45 6.83 9.36 -5.12
CA ASN A 45 7.26 9.10 -3.74
C ASN A 45 7.17 10.36 -2.85
N CYS A 46 6.38 11.36 -3.21
CA CYS A 46 6.19 12.54 -2.36
C CYS A 46 5.21 12.22 -1.22
N TRP A 47 5.73 11.52 -0.20
CA TRP A 47 5.08 11.28 1.08
C TRP A 47 5.02 12.58 1.91
N GLN A 48 4.54 13.66 1.29
CA GLN A 48 4.43 14.94 1.96
C GLN A 48 3.40 14.81 3.07
N LYS A 49 3.81 15.20 4.28
CA LYS A 49 2.95 15.16 5.47
C LYS A 49 1.69 16.02 5.28
N ASP A 50 1.80 17.08 4.49
CA ASP A 50 0.73 18.05 4.20
C ASP A 50 0.06 17.83 2.83
N SER A 51 0.00 16.57 2.37
CA SER A 51 -0.66 16.24 1.10
C SER A 51 -2.18 16.23 1.26
N GLU A 52 -2.89 16.87 0.33
CA GLU A 52 -4.36 16.82 0.25
C GLU A 52 -4.95 15.40 0.06
N TYR A 53 -4.12 14.47 -0.42
CA TYR A 53 -4.50 13.07 -0.65
C TYR A 53 -4.32 12.18 0.60
N ARG A 54 -3.84 12.76 1.71
CA ARG A 54 -3.59 12.06 2.96
C ARG A 54 -4.90 11.88 3.72
N ASN A 55 -5.28 10.64 3.95
CA ASN A 55 -6.49 10.28 4.69
C ASN A 55 -6.14 9.72 6.08
N GLU A 56 -7.08 9.82 7.01
CA GLU A 56 -7.02 9.08 8.28
C GLU A 56 -7.06 7.58 8.02
N HIS A 57 -6.21 6.84 8.73
CA HIS A 57 -6.03 5.41 8.55
C HIS A 57 -6.04 4.70 9.90
N ASN A 58 -6.48 3.45 9.90
CA ASN A 58 -6.58 2.63 11.09
C ASN A 58 -5.30 1.81 11.27
N LEU A 59 -4.39 2.31 12.10
CA LEU A 59 -3.14 1.63 12.43
C LEU A 59 -3.34 0.23 13.01
N GLN A 60 -4.39 0.01 13.79
CA GLN A 60 -4.67 -1.31 14.37
C GLN A 60 -5.06 -2.31 13.28
N ALA A 61 -5.88 -1.90 12.31
CA ALA A 61 -6.25 -2.74 11.18
C ALA A 61 -5.04 -3.03 10.28
N GLU A 62 -4.17 -2.05 10.04
CA GLU A 62 -2.93 -2.21 9.29
C GLU A 62 -1.97 -3.20 9.96
N HIS A 63 -1.76 -3.07 11.27
CA HIS A 63 -0.98 -4.05 12.04
C HIS A 63 -1.62 -5.45 11.98
N GLY A 64 -2.95 -5.52 12.05
CA GLY A 64 -3.70 -6.77 11.89
C GLY A 64 -3.45 -7.43 10.54
N MET A 65 -3.44 -6.65 9.44
CA MET A 65 -3.12 -7.14 8.11
C MET A 65 -1.68 -7.63 8.00
N MET A 66 -0.71 -6.87 8.53
CA MET A 66 0.69 -7.26 8.57
C MET A 66 0.89 -8.59 9.30
N MET A 67 0.31 -8.72 10.49
CA MET A 67 0.38 -9.96 11.27
C MET A 67 -0.32 -11.12 10.55
N SER A 68 -1.46 -10.86 9.90
CA SER A 68 -2.16 -11.85 9.09
C SER A 68 -1.30 -12.34 7.91
N ALA A 69 -0.59 -11.45 7.23
CA ALA A 69 0.33 -11.79 6.13
C ALA A 69 1.51 -12.64 6.64
N LEU A 70 2.18 -12.19 7.71
CA LEU A 70 3.28 -12.93 8.34
C LEU A 70 2.85 -14.32 8.82
N ARG A 71 1.65 -14.43 9.40
CA ARG A 71 1.09 -15.72 9.82
C ARG A 71 0.90 -16.67 8.65
N ARG A 72 0.48 -16.19 7.47
CA ARG A 72 0.37 -17.03 6.26
C ARG A 72 1.75 -17.53 5.82
N LEU A 73 2.76 -16.66 5.82
CA LEU A 73 4.13 -17.07 5.49
C LEU A 73 4.68 -18.11 6.47
N HIS A 74 4.37 -17.96 7.76
CA HIS A 74 4.73 -18.93 8.78
C HIS A 74 4.05 -20.29 8.56
N ILE A 75 2.74 -20.31 8.29
CA ILE A 75 1.98 -21.55 8.00
C ILE A 75 2.53 -22.26 6.77
N HIS A 76 2.97 -21.52 5.76
CA HIS A 76 3.57 -22.07 4.54
C HIS A 76 5.08 -22.35 4.67
N ASN A 77 5.68 -22.20 5.86
CA ASN A 77 7.12 -22.41 6.12
C ASN A 77 8.06 -21.58 5.23
N VAL A 78 7.61 -20.46 4.68
CA VAL A 78 8.39 -19.55 3.83
C VAL A 78 8.81 -18.25 4.53
N LEU A 79 8.55 -18.13 5.84
CA LEU A 79 8.88 -16.94 6.61
C LEU A 79 10.39 -16.60 6.57
N HIS A 80 11.24 -17.61 6.46
CA HIS A 80 12.70 -17.46 6.33
C HIS A 80 13.12 -16.67 5.08
N LEU A 81 12.29 -16.57 4.04
CA LEU A 81 12.56 -15.76 2.85
C LEU A 81 12.47 -14.25 3.12
N VAL A 82 11.65 -13.85 4.10
CA VAL A 82 11.48 -12.43 4.48
C VAL A 82 12.48 -12.04 5.58
N LYS A 83 12.77 -12.98 6.49
CA LYS A 83 13.79 -12.81 7.54
C LYS A 83 14.84 -13.91 7.35
N PRO A 84 15.91 -13.67 6.57
CA PRO A 84 16.99 -14.64 6.47
C PRO A 84 17.60 -14.85 7.86
N GLU A 85 17.94 -16.11 8.17
CA GLU A 85 18.52 -16.51 9.46
C GLU A 85 19.85 -15.78 9.73
N ASN A 86 20.53 -15.35 8.68
CA ASN A 86 21.72 -14.50 8.70
C ASN A 86 21.38 -13.02 8.49
N ASN A 87 20.45 -12.46 9.26
CA ASN A 87 20.21 -11.02 9.23
C ASN A 87 21.35 -10.31 10.01
N PRO A 88 22.24 -9.54 9.34
CA PRO A 88 23.36 -8.87 9.99
C PRO A 88 22.93 -7.80 11.00
N PHE A 89 21.66 -7.42 11.02
CA PHE A 89 21.07 -6.47 11.97
C PHE A 89 20.47 -7.13 13.22
N THR A 90 20.42 -8.47 13.29
CA THR A 90 19.97 -9.21 14.50
C THR A 90 21.07 -10.07 15.13
N THR A 91 22.20 -10.32 14.46
CA THR A 91 23.39 -10.97 15.04
C THR A 91 24.26 -10.00 15.84
N LYS A 92 23.65 -9.18 16.70
CA LYS A 92 24.35 -8.61 17.85
C LYS A 92 23.90 -9.40 19.07
N ASP A 93 24.86 -9.76 19.92
CA ASP A 93 24.69 -10.41 21.22
C ASP A 93 24.73 -11.95 21.22
N ALA A 94 25.74 -12.51 20.53
CA ALA A 94 26.33 -13.81 20.90
C ALA A 94 27.86 -13.69 20.90
N ALA A 95 28.38 -12.85 21.78
CA ALA A 95 29.79 -12.76 22.17
C ALA A 95 29.84 -12.44 23.66
#